data_AF-A0A7J4VNC3-F1
#
_entry.id   AF-A0A7J4VNC3-F1
#
_cell.length_a   1.000
_cell.length_b   1.000
_cell.length_c   1.000
_cell.angle_alpha   90.00
_cell.angle_beta   90.00
_cell.angle_gamma   90.00
#
_symmetry.space_group_name_H-M   'P 1'
#
loop_
_entity.id
_entity.type
_entity.pdbx_description
1 polymer ?
#
loop_
_entity_poly.entity_id
_entity_poly.type
_entity_poly.pdbx_seq_one_letter_code
_entity_poly.pdbx_strand_id
1 'polypeptide(L)' 'MSDETKGKGRPRLDLEPVLVRLPKGTAEKIDALVGKNRRSEFVRDLIERELARREDAGDIDRS' A
#
# COMPACT_ATOMS: atom_id res chain seq x y z
N MET A 1 -26.33 23.23 -20.03
CA MET A 1 -24.98 22.71 -19.77
C MET A 1 -24.89 22.53 -18.26
N SER A 2 -25.13 21.33 -17.77
CA SER A 2 -25.28 21.07 -16.34
C SER A 2 -24.47 19.83 -16.00
N ASP A 3 -23.37 19.99 -15.27
CA ASP A 3 -23.15 19.23 -14.04
C ASP A 3 -22.06 19.93 -13.23
N GLU A 4 -22.51 20.82 -12.35
CA GLU A 4 -21.74 21.35 -11.25
C GLU A 4 -22.16 20.58 -10.00
N THR A 5 -21.56 19.40 -9.76
CA THR A 5 -21.60 18.76 -8.44
C THR A 5 -20.20 18.32 -7.98
N LYS A 6 -19.67 19.17 -7.11
CA LYS A 6 -18.52 19.03 -6.22
C LYS A 6 -18.51 17.70 -5.47
N GLY A 7 -17.72 16.74 -5.93
CA GLY A 7 -17.06 15.76 -5.07
C GLY A 7 -15.57 16.08 -5.04
N LYS A 8 -14.98 16.41 -3.89
CA LYS A 8 -13.52 16.35 -3.73
C LYS A 8 -13.10 14.88 -3.80
N GLY A 9 -13.12 14.32 -5.01
CA GLY A 9 -12.69 12.97 -5.28
C GLY A 9 -11.24 12.88 -4.88
N ARG A 10 -10.95 12.04 -3.89
CA ARG A 10 -9.58 11.66 -3.52
C ARG A 10 -8.84 11.38 -4.83
N PRO A 11 -7.65 11.99 -5.08
CA PRO A 11 -6.90 11.74 -6.30
C PRO A 11 -6.89 10.25 -6.59
N ARG A 12 -7.26 9.87 -7.82
CA ARG A 12 -7.23 8.47 -8.23
C ARG A 12 -5.76 8.06 -8.18
N LEU A 13 -5.41 7.31 -7.15
CA LEU A 13 -4.11 6.67 -7.08
C LEU A 13 -4.12 5.61 -8.18
N ASP A 14 -3.17 5.70 -9.11
CA ASP A 14 -2.96 4.71 -10.16
C ASP A 14 -2.30 3.48 -9.54
N LEU A 15 -3.06 2.80 -8.68
CA LEU A 15 -2.62 1.65 -7.89
C LEU A 15 -3.59 0.50 -8.12
N GLU A 16 -3.03 -0.67 -8.38
CA GLU A 16 -3.81 -1.90 -8.44
C GLU A 16 -4.07 -2.44 -7.01
N PRO A 17 -5.33 -2.69 -6.61
CA PRO A 17 -5.63 -3.22 -5.30
C PRO A 17 -5.24 -4.70 -5.18
N VAL A 18 -4.42 -5.02 -4.17
CA VAL A 18 -4.04 -6.40 -3.85
C VAL A 18 -4.64 -6.82 -2.50
N LEU A 19 -5.36 -7.93 -2.48
CA LEU A 19 -5.88 -8.53 -1.25
C LEU A 19 -4.87 -9.51 -0.67
N VAL A 20 -4.27 -9.16 0.47
CA VAL A 20 -3.30 -10.02 1.17
C VAL A 20 -3.89 -10.50 2.49
N ARG A 21 -3.74 -11.80 2.77
CA ARG A 21 -4.11 -12.38 4.08
C ARG A 21 -2.92 -12.27 5.02
N LEU A 22 -3.13 -11.59 6.16
CA LEU A 22 -2.13 -11.45 7.21
C LEU A 22 -2.57 -12.21 8.47
N PRO A 23 -1.64 -12.58 9.36
CA PRO A 23 -1.98 -13.14 10.65
C PRO A 23 -2.91 -12.22 11.45
N LYS A 24 -3.79 -12.82 12.26
CA LYS A 24 -4.71 -12.08 13.14
C LYS A 24 -3.95 -11.10 14.04
N GLY A 25 -4.44 -9.86 14.16
CA GLY A 25 -3.79 -8.82 14.98
C GLY A 25 -2.73 -8.00 14.24
N THR A 26 -2.36 -8.36 13.01
CA THR A 26 -1.30 -7.64 12.27
C THR A 26 -1.77 -6.24 11.84
N ALA A 27 -3.02 -6.11 11.40
CA ALA A 27 -3.58 -4.84 10.99
C ALA A 27 -3.62 -3.84 12.16
N GLU A 28 -4.00 -4.32 13.35
CA GLU A 28 -4.06 -3.55 14.58
C GLU A 28 -2.65 -3.12 15.03
N LYS A 29 -1.65 -4.00 14.90
CA LYS A 29 -0.24 -3.65 15.18
C LYS A 29 0.27 -2.56 14.25
N ILE A 30 -0.07 -2.62 12.95
CA ILE A 30 0.31 -1.58 11.99
C ILE A 30 -0.38 -0.25 12.36
N ASP A 31 -1.67 -0.27 12.63
CA ASP A 31 -2.43 0.93 13.00
C ASP A 31 -1.90 1.60 14.27
N ALA A 32 -1.46 0.80 15.26
CA ALA A 32 -0.85 1.31 16.48
C ALA A 32 0.52 1.98 16.22
N LEU A 33 1.23 1.56 15.17
CA LEU A 33 2.57 2.06 14.83
C LEU A 33 2.54 3.31 13.94
N VAL A 34 1.70 3.31 12.89
CA VAL A 34 1.66 4.42 11.91
C VAL A 34 0.47 5.36 12.08
N GLY A 35 -0.47 5.02 12.95
CA GLY A 35 -1.73 5.73 13.11
C GLY A 35 -2.81 5.29 12.12
N LYS A 36 -4.03 5.73 12.39
CA LYS A 36 -5.22 5.39 11.58
C LYS A 36 -5.08 5.92 10.15
N ASN A 37 -5.65 5.20 9.17
CA ASN A 37 -5.64 5.53 7.73
C ASN A 37 -4.27 5.51 7.03
N ARG A 38 -3.18 5.15 7.72
CA ARG A 38 -1.83 5.04 7.13
C ARG A 38 -1.38 3.62 6.84
N ARG A 39 -2.22 2.62 7.14
CA ARG A 39 -1.93 1.21 6.93
C ARG A 39 -1.53 0.89 5.48
N SER A 40 -2.30 1.37 4.51
CA SER A 40 -2.01 1.11 3.09
C SER A 40 -0.71 1.76 2.63
N GLU A 41 -0.37 2.93 3.16
CA GLU A 41 0.91 3.60 2.88
C GLU A 41 2.07 2.78 3.44
N PHE A 42 1.98 2.40 4.70
CA PHE A 42 2.98 1.56 5.35
C PHE A 42 3.23 0.24 4.60
N VAL A 43 2.17 -0.45 4.18
CA VAL A 43 2.30 -1.72 3.48
C VAL A 43 2.94 -1.53 2.10
N ARG A 44 2.60 -0.48 1.35
CA ARG A 44 3.23 -0.19 0.05
C ARG A 44 4.72 0.10 0.22
N ASP A 45 5.08 1.02 1.11
CA ASP A 45 6.47 1.39 1.35
C ASP A 45 7.31 0.18 1.77
N LEU A 46 6.73 -0.72 2.59
CA LEU A 46 7.39 -1.94 3.01
C LEU A 46 7.66 -2.89 1.82
N ILE A 47 6.67 -3.07 0.95
CA ILE A 47 6.78 -3.92 -0.24
C ILE A 47 7.80 -3.33 -1.22
N GLU A 48 7.72 -2.03 -1.52
CA GLU A 48 8.65 -1.35 -2.43
C GLU A 48 10.10 -1.45 -1.95
N ARG A 49 10.33 -1.22 -0.64
CA ARG A 49 11.66 -1.39 -0.04
C ARG A 49 12.18 -2.81 -0.12
N GLU A 50 11.30 -3.80 0.08
CA GLU A 50 11.69 -5.21 0.03
C GLU A 50 11.99 -5.66 -1.40
N LEU A 51 11.20 -5.22 -2.38
CA LEU A 51 11.46 -5.48 -3.80
C LEU A 51 12.79 -4.87 -4.23
N ALA A 52 13.01 -3.58 -3.97
CA ALA A 52 14.26 -2.91 -4.30
C ALA A 52 15.48 -3.62 -3.68
N ARG A 53 15.38 -4.05 -2.41
CA ARG A 53 16.46 -4.81 -1.76
C ARG A 53 16.77 -6.14 -2.44
N ARG A 54 15.76 -6.86 -2.92
CA ARG A 54 15.94 -8.17 -3.58
C ARG A 54 16.42 -8.02 -5.02
N GLU A 55 15.96 -6.98 -5.70
CA GLU A 55 16.45 -6.59 -7.03
C GLU A 55 17.93 -6.22 -6.97
N ASP A 56 18.33 -5.39 -6.00
CA ASP A 56 19.73 -5.01 -5.77
C ASP A 56 20.61 -6.20 -5.37
N ALA A 57 20.05 -7.17 -4.63
CA ALA A 57 20.74 -8.41 -4.25
C ALA A 57 20.87 -9.41 -5.41
N GLY A 58 20.23 -9.17 -6.57
CA GLY A 58 20.22 -10.09 -7.71
C GLY A 58 19.45 -11.39 -7.45
N ASP A 59 18.57 -11.41 -6.44
CA ASP A 59 17.87 -12.62 -6.01
C ASP A 59 16.60 -12.90 -6.83
N ILE A 60 16.11 -11.93 -7.61
CA ILE A 60 14.88 -12.03 -8.40
C ILE A 60 15.04 -12.91 -9.66
N ASP A 61 16.28 -13.21 -10.08
CA ASP A 61 16.59 -13.96 -11.33
C ASP A 61 17.01 -15.44 -11.11
N ARG A 62 16.83 -15.99 -9.89
CA ARG A 62 17.20 -17.40 -9.58
C ARG A 62 16.01 -18.32 -9.30
N SER A 63 14.86 -18.15 -9.95
CA SER A 63 13.69 -19.04 -9.80
C SER A 63 13.15 -19.53 -11.13
#